data_AF-A0A8G2CNX6-F1
#
_entry.id   AF-A0A8G2CNX6-F1
#
_cell.length_a   1.000
_cell.length_b   1.000
_cell.length_c   1.000
_cell.angle_alpha   90.00
_cell.angle_beta   90.00
_cell.angle_gamma   90.00
#
_symmetry.space_group_name_H-M   'P 1'
#
loop_
_entity.id
_entity.type
_entity.pdbx_description
1 polymer ?
#
loop_
_entity_poly.entity_id
_entity_poly.type
_entity_poly.pdbx_seq_one_letter_code
_entity_poly.pdbx_strand_id
1 'polypeptide(L)'
;NLIAIFCLISWRIFWLTMANRTAPAEPPRCALTKLEISLLDHIVKDREPCSQKTLSHYLVKIARLGGYLARASDPPPGNTVMWRGMTRLTDITLGAVTMANICG
;
A
#
# COMPACT_ATOMS: atom_id res chain seq x y z
N ASN A 1 -10.44 0.59 24.94
CA ASN A 1 -9.81 1.44 23.89
C ASN A 1 -9.25 0.70 22.67
N LEU A 2 -8.84 -0.57 22.74
CA LEU A 2 -8.29 -1.26 21.56
C LEU A 2 -9.29 -1.45 20.40
N ILE A 3 -10.57 -1.67 20.72
CA ILE A 3 -11.63 -1.84 19.71
C ILE A 3 -11.74 -0.60 18.80
N ALA A 4 -11.67 0.61 19.37
CA ALA A 4 -11.74 1.84 18.59
C ALA A 4 -10.57 1.96 17.59
N ILE A 5 -9.36 1.57 18.01
CA ILE A 5 -8.17 1.56 17.15
C ILE A 5 -8.35 0.55 16.02
N PHE A 6 -8.76 -0.69 16.34
CA PHE A 6 -9.00 -1.71 15.31
C PHE A 6 -10.11 -1.31 14.34
N CYS A 7 -11.17 -0.64 14.79
CA CYS A 7 -12.21 -0.11 13.91
C CYS A 7 -11.66 0.94 12.95
N LEU A 8 -10.84 1.89 13.44
CA LEU A 8 -10.23 2.93 12.60
C LEU A 8 -9.30 2.33 11.53
N ILE A 9 -8.46 1.37 11.91
CA ILE A 9 -7.55 0.71 10.96
C ILE A 9 -8.37 -0.12 9.96
N SER A 10 -9.38 -0.86 10.43
CA SER A 10 -10.26 -1.65 9.54
C SER A 10 -10.98 -0.77 8.53
N TRP A 11 -11.50 0.39 8.95
CA TRP A 11 -12.09 1.39 8.06
C TRP A 11 -11.09 1.84 6.99
N ARG A 12 -9.85 2.16 7.38
CA ARG A 12 -8.81 2.59 6.45
C ARG A 12 -8.48 1.51 5.40
N ILE A 13 -8.33 0.26 5.82
CA ILE A 13 -8.08 -0.86 4.90
C ILE A 13 -9.26 -1.07 3.95
N PHE A 14 -10.47 -1.06 4.49
CA PHE A 14 -11.69 -1.19 3.69
C PHE A 14 -11.84 -0.04 2.67
N TRP A 15 -11.58 1.18 3.10
CA TRP A 15 -11.62 2.34 2.21
C TRP A 15 -10.60 2.23 1.08
N LEU A 16 -9.37 1.77 1.36
CA LEU A 16 -8.34 1.54 0.34
C LEU A 16 -8.78 0.48 -0.68
N THR A 17 -9.37 -0.62 -0.23
CA THR A 17 -9.82 -1.69 -1.13
C THR A 17 -11.00 -1.25 -1.99
N MET A 18 -11.90 -0.44 -1.44
CA MET A 18 -13.01 0.15 -2.19
C MET A 18 -12.54 1.23 -3.17
N ALA A 19 -11.62 2.11 -2.77
CA ALA A 19 -11.06 3.15 -3.64
C ALA A 19 -10.38 2.53 -4.88
N ASN A 20 -9.70 1.39 -4.71
CA ASN A 20 -9.13 0.65 -5.84
C ASN A 20 -10.19 0.18 -6.86
N ARG A 21 -11.38 -0.17 -6.38
CA ARG A 21 -12.46 -0.71 -7.22
C ARG A 21 -13.25 0.39 -7.91
N THR A 22 -13.48 1.51 -7.21
CA THR A 22 -14.31 2.60 -7.71
C THR A 22 -13.55 3.58 -8.57
N ALA A 23 -12.28 3.87 -8.22
CA ALA A 23 -11.49 4.91 -8.87
C ALA A 23 -10.00 4.48 -9.01
N PRO A 24 -9.70 3.40 -9.76
CA PRO A 24 -8.35 2.85 -9.87
C PRO A 24 -7.33 3.80 -10.50
N ALA A 25 -7.78 4.73 -11.34
CA ALA A 25 -6.94 5.66 -12.11
C ALA A 25 -6.57 6.95 -11.35
N GLU A 26 -7.09 7.14 -10.13
CA GLU A 26 -6.80 8.30 -9.30
C GLU A 26 -5.31 8.43 -8.99
N PRO A 27 -4.81 9.65 -8.68
CA PRO A 27 -3.43 9.81 -8.29
C PRO A 27 -3.19 9.15 -6.92
N PRO A 28 -2.05 8.45 -6.75
CA PRO A 28 -1.75 7.72 -5.51
C PRO A 28 -1.65 8.62 -4.28
N ARG A 29 -1.38 9.92 -4.48
CA ARG A 29 -1.32 10.92 -3.41
C ARG A 29 -2.64 11.17 -2.70
N CYS A 30 -3.78 10.76 -3.28
CA CYS A 30 -5.07 10.82 -2.59
C CYS A 30 -5.14 9.86 -1.40
N ALA A 31 -4.32 8.79 -1.42
CA ALA A 31 -4.35 7.75 -0.40
C ALA A 31 -3.00 7.52 0.28
N LEU A 32 -1.88 7.89 -0.34
CA LEU A 32 -0.53 7.56 0.13
C LEU A 32 0.33 8.83 0.23
N THR A 33 1.20 8.83 1.22
CA THR A 33 2.20 9.89 1.41
C THR A 33 3.33 9.77 0.38
N LYS A 34 4.07 10.87 0.18
CA LYS A 34 5.23 10.89 -0.73
C LYS A 34 6.30 9.87 -0.32
N LEU A 35 6.49 9.68 0.98
CA LEU A 35 7.47 8.75 1.53
C LEU A 35 7.05 7.30 1.28
N GLU A 36 5.79 6.95 1.55
CA GLU A 36 5.25 5.61 1.25
C GLU A 36 5.37 5.29 -0.25
N ILE A 37 5.03 6.25 -1.11
CA ILE A 37 5.16 6.11 -2.57
C ILE A 37 6.62 5.83 -2.97
N SER A 38 7.56 6.61 -2.43
CA SER A 38 8.99 6.42 -2.71
C SER A 38 9.47 5.06 -2.22
N LEU A 39 9.12 4.66 -1.00
CA LEU A 39 9.50 3.37 -0.44
C LEU A 39 8.93 2.21 -1.28
N LEU A 40 7.65 2.28 -1.67
CA LEU A 40 7.03 1.26 -2.52
C LEU A 40 7.73 1.12 -3.87
N ASP A 41 8.19 2.22 -4.47
CA ASP A 41 8.96 2.19 -5.71
C ASP A 41 10.34 1.55 -5.55
N HIS A 42 10.97 1.68 -4.38
CA HIS A 42 12.26 1.05 -4.10
C HIS A 42 12.14 -0.44 -3.73
N ILE A 43 11.12 -0.79 -2.93
CA ILE A 43 10.95 -2.14 -2.37
C ILE A 43 10.31 -3.09 -3.38
N VAL A 44 9.27 -2.63 -4.07
CA VAL A 44 8.51 -3.43 -5.02
C VAL A 44 8.83 -2.96 -6.43
N LYS A 45 9.81 -3.62 -7.04
CA LYS A 45 10.18 -3.37 -8.43
C LYS A 45 9.03 -3.74 -9.37
N ASP A 46 8.83 -2.86 -10.35
CA ASP A 46 7.90 -3.07 -11.44
C ASP A 46 8.49 -4.10 -12.40
N ARG A 47 7.66 -5.03 -12.89
CA ARG A 47 8.09 -6.03 -13.89
C ARG A 47 8.33 -5.37 -15.24
N GLU A 48 7.49 -4.38 -15.56
CA GLU A 48 7.58 -3.58 -16.77
C GLU A 48 7.49 -2.10 -16.39
N PRO A 49 8.18 -1.20 -17.10
CA PRO A 49 8.10 0.23 -16.85
C PRO A 49 6.67 0.71 -17.07
N CYS A 50 5.97 0.98 -15.97
CA CYS A 50 4.59 1.47 -16.02
C CYS A 50 4.60 2.97 -16.31
N SER A 51 4.02 3.35 -17.46
CA SER A 51 3.94 4.75 -17.90
C SER A 51 3.10 5.63 -16.96
N GLN A 52 2.09 5.05 -16.29
CA GLN A 52 1.18 5.79 -15.43
C GLN A 52 1.08 5.15 -14.04
N LYS A 53 1.67 5.80 -13.04
CA LYS A 53 1.64 5.33 -11.66
C LYS A 53 0.33 5.73 -10.96
N THR A 54 -0.72 4.94 -11.20
CA THR A 54 -2.07 5.15 -10.65
C THR A 54 -2.19 4.69 -9.20
N LEU A 55 -3.30 5.02 -8.53
CA LEU A 55 -3.64 4.49 -7.22
C LEU A 55 -3.62 2.95 -7.23
N SER A 56 -4.26 2.33 -8.23
CA SER A 56 -4.30 0.88 -8.36
C SER A 56 -2.91 0.25 -8.43
N HIS A 57 -1.98 0.86 -9.17
CA HIS A 57 -0.58 0.41 -9.24
C HIS A 57 0.04 0.27 -7.84
N TYR A 58 -0.08 1.31 -7.00
CA TYR A 58 0.49 1.28 -5.66
C TYR A 58 -0.28 0.39 -4.69
N LEU A 59 -1.61 0.30 -4.81
CA LEU A 59 -2.38 -0.63 -3.97
C LEU A 59 -2.07 -2.08 -4.30
N VAL A 60 -1.76 -2.42 -5.55
CA VAL A 60 -1.23 -3.73 -5.93
C VAL A 60 0.17 -3.95 -5.35
N LYS A 61 1.06 -2.94 -5.36
CA LYS A 61 2.37 -3.04 -4.67
C LYS A 61 2.21 -3.34 -3.18
N ILE A 62 1.28 -2.67 -2.50
CA ILE A 62 0.96 -2.91 -1.09
C ILE A 62 0.42 -4.33 -0.91
N ALA A 63 -0.54 -4.76 -1.73
CA ALA A 63 -1.07 -6.11 -1.68
C ALA A 63 0.03 -7.18 -1.86
N ARG A 64 1.01 -6.93 -2.74
CA ARG A 64 2.17 -7.82 -2.95
C ARG A 64 3.04 -7.95 -1.70
N LEU A 65 3.23 -6.87 -0.93
CA LEU A 65 3.88 -6.95 0.39
C LEU A 65 3.09 -7.86 1.36
N GLY A 66 1.76 -7.90 1.20
CA GLY A 66 0.87 -8.77 1.97
C GLY A 66 0.73 -10.20 1.43
N GLY A 67 1.46 -10.57 0.38
CA GLY A 67 1.46 -11.91 -0.22
C GLY A 67 0.58 -12.09 -1.46
N TYR A 68 0.02 -11.01 -2.02
CA TYR A 68 -0.70 -11.07 -3.29
C TYR A 68 0.28 -11.32 -4.45
N LEU A 69 -0.04 -12.26 -5.35
CA LEU A 69 0.88 -12.67 -6.41
C LEU A 69 0.76 -11.80 -7.68
N ALA A 70 -0.37 -11.11 -7.87
CA ALA A 70 -0.66 -10.28 -9.03
C ALA A 70 -0.52 -11.03 -10.36
N ARG A 71 -1.14 -12.22 -10.46
CA ARG A 71 -1.29 -12.95 -11.72
C ARG A 71 -2.43 -12.36 -12.54
N ALA A 72 -2.38 -12.50 -13.87
CA ALA A 72 -3.38 -11.92 -14.78
C ALA A 72 -4.84 -12.36 -14.48
N SER A 73 -5.02 -13.55 -13.91
CA SER A 73 -6.33 -14.10 -13.56
C SER A 73 -6.69 -13.95 -12.07
N ASP A 74 -5.82 -13.32 -11.27
CA ASP A 74 -6.11 -13.14 -9.85
C ASP A 74 -7.24 -12.10 -9.68
N PRO A 75 -8.21 -12.33 -8.77
CA PRO A 75 -9.20 -11.32 -8.43
C PRO A 75 -8.51 -10.10 -7.80
N PRO A 76 -9.17 -8.92 -7.76
CA PRO A 76 -8.61 -7.73 -7.14
C PRO A 76 -8.26 -7.99 -5.65
N PRO A 77 -7.22 -7.32 -5.12
CA PRO A 77 -6.77 -7.52 -3.74
C PRO A 77 -7.90 -7.43 -2.70
N GLY A 78 -7.99 -8.44 -1.84
CA GLY A 78 -8.92 -8.46 -0.70
C GLY A 78 -8.39 -7.74 0.54
N ASN A 79 -9.26 -7.52 1.53
CA ASN A 79 -8.92 -6.80 2.76
C ASN A 79 -7.76 -7.46 3.54
N THR A 80 -7.65 -8.79 3.54
CA THR A 80 -6.60 -9.52 4.29
C THR A 80 -5.20 -9.24 3.75
N VAL A 81 -5.01 -9.32 2.42
CA VAL A 81 -3.70 -9.02 1.81
C VAL A 81 -3.38 -7.54 1.92
N MET A 82 -4.40 -6.67 1.87
CA MET A 82 -4.23 -5.24 2.07
C MET A 82 -3.85 -4.89 3.51
N TRP A 83 -4.46 -5.53 4.50
CA TRP A 83 -4.08 -5.40 5.91
C TRP A 83 -2.61 -5.77 6.12
N ARG A 84 -2.21 -6.99 5.69
CA ARG A 84 -0.83 -7.47 5.82
C ARG A 84 0.16 -6.55 5.12
N GLY A 85 -0.17 -6.11 3.91
CA GLY A 85 0.64 -5.19 3.12
C GLY A 85 0.83 -3.83 3.81
N MET A 86 -0.24 -3.25 4.35
CA MET A 86 -0.19 -1.97 5.07
C MET A 86 0.58 -2.07 6.38
N THR A 87 0.41 -3.16 7.15
CA THR A 87 1.22 -3.41 8.34
C THR A 87 2.70 -3.45 7.97
N ARG A 88 3.07 -4.22 6.93
CA ARG A 88 4.46 -4.32 6.48
C ARG A 88 5.02 -2.98 5.99
N LEU A 89 4.23 -2.20 5.26
CA LEU A 89 4.64 -0.87 4.81
C LEU A 89 4.85 0.09 5.99
N THR A 90 4.01 0.02 7.02
CA THR A 90 4.13 0.83 8.23
C THR A 90 5.44 0.52 8.96
N ASP A 91 5.76 -0.76 9.13
CA ASP A 91 7.02 -1.19 9.77
C ASP A 91 8.25 -0.68 9.01
N ILE A 92 8.24 -0.78 7.67
CA ILE A 92 9.35 -0.32 6.84
C ILE A 92 9.47 1.21 6.87
N THR A 93 8.35 1.92 6.86
CA THR A 93 8.31 3.37 6.98
C THR A 93 8.90 3.83 8.30
N LEU A 94 8.53 3.19 9.40
CA LEU A 94 9.10 3.47 10.72
C LEU A 94 10.61 3.22 10.74
N GLY A 95 11.06 2.10 10.17
CA GLY A 95 12.49 1.80 10.04
C GLY A 95 13.26 2.85 9.23
N ALA A 96 12.70 3.28 8.09
CA ALA A 96 13.32 4.29 7.23
C ALA A 96 13.45 5.65 7.93
N VAL A 97 12.40 6.09 8.64
CA VAL A 97 12.42 7.34 9.41
C VAL A 97 13.41 7.25 10.57
N THR A 98 13.48 6.10 11.26
CA THR A 98 14.42 5.90 12.37
C THR A 98 15.86 5.95 11.88
N MET A 99 16.19 5.29 10.76
CA MET A 99 17.52 5.33 10.15
C MET A 99 17.91 6.75 9.71
N ALA A 100 16.97 7.50 9.13
CA ALA A 100 17.21 8.88 8.74
C ALA A 100 17.54 9.79 9.94
N ASN A 101 16.93 9.55 11.10
CA ASN A 101 17.19 10.31 12.32
C ASN A 101 18.51 9.91 13.03
N ILE A 102 19.02 8.70 12.81
CA ILE A 102 20.29 8.23 13.38
C ILE A 102 21.48 8.69 12.54
N CYS A 103 21.31 8.77 11.22
CA CYS A 103 22.35 9.20 10.29
C CYS A 103 22.34 10.72 9.98
N GLY A 104 21.42 11.46 10.60
CA GLY A 104 21.26 12.92 10.43
C GLY A 104 21.89 13.74 11.53
#